data_AF-A0A554WX67-F1
#
_entry.id   AF-A0A554WX67-F1
#
_cell.length_a   1.000
_cell.length_b   1.000
_cell.length_c   1.000
_cell.angle_alpha   90.00
_cell.angle_beta   90.00
_cell.angle_gamma   90.00
#
_symmetry.space_group_name_H-M   'P 1'
#
loop_
_entity.id
_entity.type
_entity.pdbx_description
1 polymer ?
#
loop_
_entity_poly.entity_id
_entity_poly.type
_entity_poly.pdbx_seq_one_letter_code
_entity_poly.pdbx_strand_id
1 'polypeptide(L)' 'MWGTDGIRIQTVEDGWVWVFSVVDHFDACCVGIHAVKIGNRFAALQPIAQGL' A
#
# COMPACT_ATOMS: atom_id res chain seq x y z
N MET A 1 -8.63 10.71 9.37
CA MET A 1 -9.03 10.33 7.99
C MET A 1 -7.83 9.64 7.39
N TRP A 2 -8.00 8.54 6.66
CA TRP A 2 -6.89 7.83 6.03
C TRP A 2 -6.81 8.11 4.54
N GLY A 3 -5.59 8.11 4.01
CA GLY A 3 -5.31 8.17 2.59
C GLY A 3 -4.58 6.92 2.12
N THR A 4 -4.88 6.45 0.92
CA THR A 4 -4.20 5.32 0.29
C THR A 4 -3.55 5.76 -1.01
N ASP A 5 -2.27 5.45 -1.18
CA ASP A 5 -1.53 5.68 -2.41
C ASP A 5 -0.87 4.39 -2.93
N GLY A 6 -0.59 4.35 -4.22
CA GLY A 6 0.01 3.21 -4.91
C GLY A 6 1.18 3.62 -5.79
N ILE A 7 2.34 3.00 -5.58
CA ILE A 7 3.55 3.24 -6.36
C ILE A 7 4.09 1.93 -6.92
N ARG A 8 4.63 1.96 -8.14
CA ARG A 8 5.35 0.82 -8.72
C ARG A 8 6.85 0.99 -8.49
N ILE A 9 7.47 0.04 -7.80
CA ILE A 9 8.90 0.05 -7.46
C ILE A 9 9.58 -1.24 -7.91
N GLN A 10 10.91 -1.22 -8.05
CA GLN A 10 11.71 -2.41 -8.30
C GLN A 10 12.39 -2.83 -7.01
N THR A 11 12.17 -4.07 -6.60
CA THR A 11 12.83 -4.71 -5.45
C THR A 11 13.95 -5.64 -5.92
N VAL A 12 14.88 -5.96 -5.01
CA VAL A 12 16.01 -6.85 -5.31
C VAL A 12 15.54 -8.28 -5.61
N GLU A 13 14.59 -8.79 -4.81
CA GLU A 13 14.16 -10.19 -4.88
C GLU A 13 12.98 -10.41 -5.84
N ASP A 14 11.97 -9.54 -5.81
CA ASP A 14 10.73 -9.73 -6.58
C ASP A 14 10.68 -8.93 -7.88
N GLY A 15 11.70 -8.11 -8.17
CA GLY A 15 11.71 -7.20 -9.30
C GLY A 15 10.58 -6.16 -9.20
N TRP A 16 9.90 -5.87 -10.32
CA TRP A 16 8.82 -4.88 -10.33
C TRP A 16 7.60 -5.36 -9.53
N VAL A 17 7.20 -4.56 -8.55
CA VAL A 17 6.02 -4.75 -7.71
C VAL A 17 5.26 -3.43 -7.57
N TRP A 18 3.97 -3.53 -7.29
CA TRP A 18 3.18 -2.42 -6.77
C TRP A 18 3.22 -2.45 -5.25
N VAL A 19 3.39 -1.30 -4.63
CA VAL A 19 3.26 -1.10 -3.18
C VAL A 19 2.11 -0.13 -2.96
N PHE A 20 1.13 -0.58 -2.17
CA PHE A 20 0.07 0.27 -1.66
C PHE A 20 0.30 0.52 -0.18
N SER A 21 0.17 1.77 0.25
CA SER A 21 0.31 2.16 1.66
C SER A 21 -0.88 3.00 2.12
N VAL A 22 -1.27 2.84 3.38
CA VAL A 22 -2.31 3.64 4.02
C VAL A 22 -1.68 4.49 5.11
N VAL A 23 -1.90 5.80 5.03
CA VAL A 23 -1.35 6.78 5.96
C VAL A 23 -2.48 7.46 6.71
N ASP A 24 -2.36 7.54 8.03
CA ASP A 24 -3.26 8.35 8.83
C ASP A 24 -2.92 9.83 8.71
N HIS A 25 -3.92 10.64 8.32
CA HIS A 25 -3.75 12.07 8.17
C HIS A 25 -3.61 12.82 9.50
N PHE A 26 -3.93 12.19 10.64
CA PHE A 26 -3.78 12.82 11.95
C PHE A 26 -2.31 12.94 12.37
N ASP A 27 -1.52 11.87 12.22
CA ASP A 27 -0.15 11.77 12.74
C ASP A 27 0.88 11.34 11.67
N ALA A 28 0.46 11.14 10.42
CA ALA A 28 1.27 10.66 9.30
C ALA A 28 1.85 9.24 9.50
N CYS A 29 1.32 8.45 10.43
CA CYS A 29 1.72 7.05 10.59
C CYS A 29 1.22 6.19 9.42
N CYS A 30 2.08 5.25 8.98
CA CYS A 30 1.67 4.19 8.08
C CYS A 30 0.92 3.13 8.88
N VAL A 31 -0.37 2.94 8.57
CA VAL A 31 -1.25 1.99 9.28
C VAL A 31 -1.49 0.70 8.49
N GLY A 32 -0.91 0.58 7.29
CA GLY A 32 -0.98 -0.64 6.48
C GLY A 32 -0.14 -0.56 5.21
N ILE A 33 0.38 -1.70 4.77
CA ILE A 33 1.19 -1.82 3.54
C ILE A 33 0.90 -3.14 2.83
N HIS A 34 0.86 -3.09 1.49
CA HIS A 34 0.65 -4.28 0.67
C HIS A 34 1.49 -4.21 -0.62
N ALA A 35 2.45 -5.13 -0.73
CA ALA A 35 3.26 -5.32 -1.94
C ALA A 35 2.68 -6.48 -2.78
N VAL A 36 2.51 -6.26 -4.10
CA VAL A 36 1.87 -7.23 -5.00
C VAL A 36 2.37 -7.10 -6.44
N LYS A 37 2.33 -8.19 -7.22
CA LYS A 37 2.75 -8.17 -8.64
C LYS A 37 1.77 -7.43 -9.55
N ILE A 38 0.46 -7.55 -9.28
CA ILE A 38 -0.61 -6.94 -10.08
C ILE A 38 -1.30 -5.86 -9.25
N GLY A 39 -1.06 -4.60 -9.60
CA GLY A 39 -1.76 -3.47 -9.01
C GLY A 39 -3.17 -3.34 -9.57
N ASN A 40 -4.18 -3.44 -8.71
CA ASN A 40 -5.58 -3.20 -9.07
C ASN A 40 -6.32 -2.58 -7.87
N ARG A 41 -7.57 -2.18 -8.07
CA ARG A 41 -8.40 -1.55 -7.02
C ARG A 41 -8.60 -2.44 -5.78
N PHE A 42 -8.53 -3.76 -5.91
CA PHE A 42 -8.68 -4.67 -4.76
C PHE A 42 -7.40 -4.76 -3.95
N ALA A 43 -6.24 -4.77 -4.61
CA ALA A 43 -4.94 -4.66 -3.95
C ALA A 43 -4.80 -3.35 -3.17
N ALA A 44 -5.34 -2.25 -3.70
CA ALA A 44 -5.37 -0.96 -2.99
C ALA A 44 -6.24 -0.99 -1.71
N LEU A 45 -7.22 -1.89 -1.60
CA LEU A 45 -8.04 -2.04 -0.39
C LEU A 45 -7.38 -2.92 0.68
N GLN A 46 -6.43 -3.79 0.31
CA GLN A 46 -5.75 -4.67 1.26
C GLN A 46 -5.07 -3.94 2.42
N PRO A 47 -4.27 -2.87 2.21
CA PRO A 47 -3.63 -2.18 3.33
C PRO A 47 -4.63 -1.37 4.18
N ILE A 48 -5.81 -1.02 3.66
CA ILE A 48 -6.87 -0.38 4.46
C ILE A 48 -7.43 -1.36 5.49
N ALA A 49 -7.64 -2.61 5.10
CA ALA A 49 -8.14 -3.65 5.99
C ALA A 49 -7.17 -4.02 7.12
N GLN A 50 -5.88 -3.71 6.98
CA GLN A 50 -4.86 -3.94 8.02
C GLN A 50 -4.91 -2.91 9.16
N GLY A 51 -5.42 -1.70 8.87
CA GLY A 51 -5.54 -0.63 9.86
C GLY A 51 -6.80 -0.69 10.72
N LEU A 52 -7.77 -1.56 10.36
CA LEU A 52 -9.04 -1.75 11.06
C LEU A 52 -8.90 -2.49 12.40
#